data_AF-A0A9D5BIF1-F1
#
_entry.id   AF-A0A9D5BIF1-F1
#
_cell.length_a   1.000
_cell.length_b   1.000
_cell.length_c   1.000
_cell.angle_alpha   90.00
_cell.angle_beta   90.00
_cell.angle_gamma   90.00
#
_symmetry.space_group_name_H-M   'P 1'
#
loop_
_entity.id
_entity.type
_entity.pdbx_description
1 polymer ?
#
loop_
_entity_poly.entity_id
_entity_poly.type
_entity_poly.pdbx_seq_one_letter_code
_entity_poly.pdbx_strand_id
1 'polypeptide(L)'
;MRLLSTPSLSFFPFLIPTTNHSNSSLQFQPHNSSNQLSSRRCSVTCTAVSIGSDSGDSFTAKSGYLFELSATEADSLADYSISKIAAIYFRKPLVVARRLFQTGTAFGKWFGLRYLDARFDRSDDMFQVRAAELRKILVELGPAYIKIAQAISSRSDLIPPSYLDELSLLQDRISPFSTEVAFNMIEQELGLPLADIFSEISPEPVAAASLGQVYQARLRRTGQVVAVKVQRPGVQAAISLDILILRFMAGLARRVGKLNTDLQAVVDEWASSLFRA
;
A
#
# COMPACT_ATOMS: atom_id res chain seq x y z
N MET A 1 -19.89 -7.43 -6.79
CA MET A 1 -19.23 -7.33 -8.11
C MET A 1 -19.69 -6.04 -8.78
N ARG A 2 -19.04 -4.91 -8.47
CA ARG A 2 -19.23 -3.67 -9.22
C ARG A 2 -18.20 -3.67 -10.34
N LEU A 3 -18.67 -3.93 -11.55
CA LEU A 3 -18.00 -3.55 -12.78
C LEU A 3 -17.95 -2.01 -12.80
N LEU A 4 -16.81 -1.45 -12.40
CA LEU A 4 -16.51 -0.05 -12.68
C LEU A 4 -15.53 -0.02 -13.84
N SER A 5 -16.12 0.27 -15.00
CA SER A 5 -15.49 0.92 -16.14
C SER A 5 -14.47 1.95 -15.67
N THR A 6 -13.28 1.85 -16.22
CA THR A 6 -12.18 2.83 -16.15
C THR A 6 -12.63 4.28 -16.33
N PRO A 7 -11.92 5.24 -15.72
CA PRO A 7 -11.58 6.49 -16.38
C PRO A 7 -10.07 6.56 -16.64
N SER A 8 -9.76 6.78 -17.92
CA SER A 8 -8.65 7.60 -18.44
C SER A 8 -7.33 7.62 -17.66
N LEU A 9 -6.36 6.86 -18.20
CA LEU A 9 -4.95 7.24 -18.19
C LEU A 9 -4.80 8.64 -18.78
N SER A 10 -4.30 9.58 -17.99
CA SER A 10 -3.76 10.84 -18.47
C SER A 10 -2.29 10.62 -18.79
N PHE A 11 -1.97 10.37 -20.06
CA PHE A 11 -0.60 10.45 -20.58
C PHE A 11 -0.45 11.72 -21.42
N PHE A 12 0.71 12.36 -21.26
CA PHE A 12 1.16 13.59 -21.92
C PHE A 12 1.13 13.54 -23.47
N PRO A 13 1.16 14.71 -24.15
CA PRO A 13 0.52 14.94 -25.45
C PRO A 13 1.42 14.68 -26.66
N PHE A 14 0.80 14.31 -27.79
CA PHE A 14 1.37 14.47 -29.13
C PHE A 14 0.31 15.13 -30.03
N LEU A 15 0.75 16.06 -30.87
CA LEU A 15 -0.04 17.13 -31.50
C LEU A 15 -0.41 16.80 -32.97
N ILE A 16 -1.57 17.33 -33.44
CA ILE A 16 -2.01 17.63 -34.85
C ILE A 16 -2.71 16.50 -35.66
N PRO A 17 -3.75 16.76 -36.52
CA PRO A 17 -5.04 17.41 -36.30
C PRO A 17 -6.29 16.62 -36.80
N THR A 18 -7.44 17.13 -36.37
CA THR A 18 -8.86 16.95 -36.71
C THR A 18 -9.32 16.43 -38.09
N THR A 19 -10.30 15.51 -38.07
CA THR A 19 -11.58 15.54 -38.84
C THR A 19 -12.62 14.68 -38.08
N ASN A 20 -13.62 15.26 -37.42
CA ASN A 20 -14.95 15.68 -37.89
C ASN A 20 -16.06 14.59 -37.76
N HIS A 21 -17.19 15.03 -37.21
CA HIS A 21 -18.56 14.53 -37.28
C HIS A 21 -19.13 13.42 -36.35
N SER A 22 -20.00 13.92 -35.45
CA SER A 22 -21.43 13.60 -35.26
C SER A 22 -21.90 12.44 -34.38
N ASN A 23 -22.52 12.85 -33.25
CA ASN A 23 -23.86 12.51 -32.76
C ASN A 23 -24.39 11.07 -32.93
N SER A 24 -24.81 10.45 -31.84
CA SER A 24 -26.24 10.45 -31.44
C SER A 24 -26.48 9.51 -30.25
N SER A 25 -27.04 10.09 -29.20
CA SER A 25 -27.63 9.47 -28.02
C SER A 25 -28.98 8.81 -28.33
N LEU A 26 -29.22 7.60 -27.79
CA LEU A 26 -30.57 7.07 -27.55
C LEU A 26 -30.61 6.28 -26.23
N GLN A 27 -31.54 6.68 -25.38
CA GLN A 27 -31.88 6.16 -24.05
C GLN A 27 -32.68 4.85 -24.15
N PHE A 28 -32.57 3.97 -23.13
CA PHE A 28 -33.61 2.99 -22.78
C PHE A 28 -33.66 2.77 -21.26
N GLN A 29 -34.88 2.76 -20.70
CA GLN A 29 -35.21 2.55 -19.28
C GLN A 29 -35.24 1.05 -18.89
N PRO A 30 -35.02 0.69 -17.61
CA PRO A 30 -34.99 -0.70 -17.16
C PRO A 30 -36.31 -1.19 -16.55
N HIS A 31 -36.66 -2.45 -16.85
CA HIS A 31 -37.72 -3.22 -16.19
C HIS A 31 -37.17 -3.96 -14.96
N ASN A 32 -37.96 -3.91 -13.88
CA ASN A 32 -37.73 -4.51 -12.57
C ASN A 32 -38.20 -5.98 -12.57
N SER A 33 -37.41 -6.92 -12.04
CA SER A 33 -37.88 -8.27 -11.65
C SER A 33 -36.94 -8.89 -10.61
N SER A 34 -37.49 -9.01 -9.41
CA SER A 34 -36.97 -9.67 -8.23
C SER A 34 -36.88 -11.20 -8.38
N ASN A 35 -35.75 -11.80 -8.03
CA ASN A 35 -35.68 -13.21 -7.63
C ASN A 35 -34.67 -13.36 -6.49
N GLN A 36 -35.18 -13.75 -5.32
CA GLN A 36 -34.40 -14.11 -4.14
C GLN A 36 -33.81 -15.52 -4.34
N LEU A 37 -32.48 -15.67 -4.30
CA LEU A 37 -31.84 -16.96 -4.08
C LEU A 37 -31.10 -16.95 -2.73
N SER A 38 -31.54 -17.89 -1.91
CA SER A 38 -31.02 -18.29 -0.61
C SER A 38 -29.50 -18.55 -0.63
N SER A 39 -28.75 -17.76 0.14
CA SER A 39 -27.31 -17.93 0.33
C SER A 39 -27.03 -19.01 1.38
N ARG A 40 -26.66 -20.22 0.96
CA ARG A 40 -25.97 -21.17 1.83
C ARG A 40 -24.50 -20.77 1.90
N ARG A 41 -24.11 -20.16 3.02
CA ARG A 41 -22.74 -19.73 3.31
C ARG A 41 -21.96 -20.95 3.85
N CYS A 42 -21.09 -21.54 3.03
CA CYS A 42 -20.16 -22.58 3.46
C CYS A 42 -19.15 -22.01 4.47
N SER A 43 -18.97 -22.70 5.59
CA SER A 43 -17.97 -22.39 6.60
C SER A 43 -16.56 -22.66 6.06
N VAL A 44 -15.78 -21.61 5.88
CA VAL A 44 -14.36 -21.70 5.51
C VAL A 44 -13.56 -22.07 6.77
N THR A 45 -12.95 -23.24 6.77
CA THR A 45 -11.90 -23.62 7.72
C THR A 45 -10.59 -23.04 7.22
N CYS A 46 -10.14 -21.92 7.80
CA CYS A 46 -8.80 -21.40 7.55
C CYS A 46 -7.78 -22.34 8.16
N THR A 47 -7.14 -23.17 7.33
CA THR A 47 -5.94 -23.91 7.72
C THR A 47 -4.80 -22.92 7.83
N ALA A 48 -4.18 -22.85 9.01
CA ALA A 48 -3.00 -22.04 9.27
C ALA A 48 -1.87 -22.45 8.32
N VAL A 49 -1.57 -21.60 7.33
CA VAL A 49 -0.37 -21.74 6.51
C VAL A 49 0.80 -21.31 7.37
N SER A 50 1.55 -22.29 7.86
CA SER A 50 2.83 -22.07 8.53
C SER A 50 3.79 -21.50 7.50
N ILE A 51 4.09 -20.21 7.58
CA ILE A 51 5.07 -19.58 6.70
C ILE A 51 6.45 -20.13 7.09
N GLY A 52 6.91 -21.11 6.32
CA GLY A 52 8.29 -21.60 6.36
C GLY A 52 9.26 -20.46 6.13
N SER A 53 10.27 -20.37 6.96
CA SER A 53 11.22 -19.27 7.10
C SER A 53 12.22 -19.09 5.95
N ASP A 54 11.94 -19.56 4.72
CA ASP A 54 12.98 -19.71 3.68
C ASP A 54 12.62 -19.20 2.27
N SER A 55 11.61 -18.32 2.13
CA SER A 55 11.43 -17.52 0.91
C SER A 55 11.68 -16.04 1.20
N GLY A 56 12.96 -15.67 1.21
CA GLY A 56 13.51 -14.39 1.64
C GLY A 56 13.11 -13.19 0.76
N ASP A 57 12.00 -12.56 1.11
CA ASP A 57 11.78 -11.17 0.70
C ASP A 57 12.55 -10.22 1.64
N SER A 58 13.68 -9.69 1.15
CA SER A 58 14.48 -8.72 1.92
C SER A 58 13.67 -7.49 2.34
N PHE A 59 12.60 -7.13 1.61
CA PHE A 59 11.77 -5.99 1.95
C PHE A 59 10.92 -6.29 3.20
N THR A 60 10.14 -7.38 3.18
CA THR A 60 9.32 -7.82 4.34
C THR A 60 10.17 -8.16 5.56
N ALA A 61 11.36 -8.74 5.36
CA ALA A 61 12.28 -9.07 6.44
C ALA A 61 12.78 -7.82 7.18
N LYS A 62 13.14 -6.76 6.43
CA LYS A 62 13.64 -5.50 7.01
C LYS A 62 12.52 -4.69 7.68
N SER A 63 11.33 -4.76 7.12
CA SER A 63 10.19 -3.98 7.59
C SER A 63 9.48 -4.56 8.81
N GLY A 64 9.68 -5.86 9.09
CA GLY A 64 9.22 -6.51 10.31
C GLY A 64 7.71 -6.81 10.35
N TYR A 65 7.09 -7.07 9.19
CA TYR A 65 5.63 -7.26 9.03
C TYR A 65 5.08 -8.63 9.40
N LEU A 66 5.82 -9.41 10.18
CA LEU A 66 5.41 -10.74 10.58
C LEU A 66 4.52 -10.66 11.82
N PHE A 67 3.23 -10.38 11.61
CA PHE A 67 2.21 -10.75 12.58
C PHE A 67 1.00 -11.35 11.86
N GLU A 68 0.59 -12.52 12.33
CA GLU A 68 -0.59 -13.21 11.81
C GLU A 68 -1.85 -12.49 12.29
N LEU A 69 -2.67 -12.06 11.33
CA LEU A 69 -4.05 -11.62 11.60
C LEU A 69 -4.97 -12.84 11.52
N SER A 70 -5.99 -12.90 12.38
CA SER A 70 -7.09 -13.84 12.15
C SER A 70 -7.86 -13.44 10.88
N ALA A 71 -8.52 -14.39 10.22
CA ALA A 71 -9.34 -14.10 9.03
C ALA A 71 -10.39 -12.99 9.29
N THR A 72 -10.96 -12.95 10.49
CA THR A 72 -11.91 -11.91 10.91
C THR A 72 -11.25 -10.54 11.08
N GLU A 73 -10.00 -10.48 11.54
CA GLU A 73 -9.23 -9.25 11.61
C GLU A 73 -8.86 -8.75 10.21
N ALA A 74 -8.43 -9.65 9.31
CA ALA A 74 -8.10 -9.32 7.93
C ALA A 74 -9.30 -8.71 7.18
N ASP A 75 -10.47 -9.35 7.25
CA ASP A 75 -11.72 -8.82 6.65
C ASP A 75 -12.08 -7.43 7.20
N SER A 76 -11.84 -7.19 8.49
CA SER A 76 -12.16 -5.91 9.12
C SER A 76 -11.25 -4.77 8.68
N LEU A 77 -10.05 -5.09 8.20
CA LEU A 77 -9.07 -4.15 7.68
C LEU A 77 -9.23 -3.87 6.18
N ALA A 78 -10.11 -4.59 5.47
CA ALA A 78 -10.44 -4.36 4.05
C ALA A 78 -10.72 -2.89 3.74
N ASP A 79 -11.47 -2.23 4.62
CA ASP A 79 -11.84 -0.83 4.50
C ASP A 79 -11.14 0.03 5.56
N TYR A 80 -10.74 1.25 5.18
CA TYR A 80 -10.20 2.21 6.14
C TYR A 80 -11.25 2.60 7.19
N SER A 81 -11.01 2.23 8.43
CA SER A 81 -11.78 2.70 9.58
C SER A 81 -10.90 2.79 10.81
N ILE A 82 -10.64 4.02 11.27
CA ILE A 82 -9.77 4.23 12.44
C ILE A 82 -10.30 3.53 13.69
N SER A 83 -11.62 3.48 13.88
CA SER A 83 -12.25 2.82 15.03
C SER A 83 -12.01 1.31 15.04
N LYS A 84 -12.09 0.65 13.89
CA LYS A 84 -11.80 -0.79 13.75
C LYS A 84 -10.32 -1.08 13.99
N ILE A 85 -9.46 -0.29 13.35
CA ILE A 85 -8.00 -0.39 13.50
C ILE A 85 -7.61 -0.25 14.98
N ALA A 86 -8.11 0.79 15.65
CA ALA A 86 -7.84 1.03 17.05
C ALA A 86 -8.33 -0.12 17.94
N ALA A 87 -9.51 -0.69 17.67
CA ALA A 87 -10.04 -1.81 18.46
C ALA A 87 -9.16 -3.07 18.39
N ILE A 88 -8.60 -3.38 17.22
CA ILE A 88 -7.69 -4.52 17.03
C ILE A 88 -6.38 -4.27 17.80
N TYR A 89 -5.76 -3.11 17.58
CA TYR A 89 -4.44 -2.83 18.14
C TYR A 89 -4.44 -2.44 19.61
N PHE A 90 -5.59 -2.00 20.16
CA PHE A 90 -5.76 -1.84 21.60
C PHE A 90 -5.58 -3.17 22.35
N ARG A 91 -5.89 -4.30 21.72
CA ARG A 91 -5.68 -5.64 22.28
C ARG A 91 -4.26 -6.16 22.09
N LYS A 92 -3.43 -5.48 21.28
CA LYS A 92 -2.05 -5.87 20.95
C LYS A 92 -1.04 -4.76 21.33
N PRO A 93 -1.00 -4.30 22.60
CA PRO A 93 -0.21 -3.14 23.01
C PRO A 93 1.30 -3.33 22.81
N LEU A 94 1.82 -4.56 22.97
CA LEU A 94 3.23 -4.86 22.75
C LEU A 94 3.64 -4.68 21.29
N VAL A 95 2.76 -5.02 20.34
CA VAL A 95 3.00 -4.83 18.91
C VAL A 95 3.09 -3.35 18.59
N VAL A 96 2.15 -2.55 19.12
CA VAL A 96 2.14 -1.09 18.97
C VAL A 96 3.39 -0.46 19.58
N ALA A 97 3.73 -0.82 20.81
CA ALA A 97 4.89 -0.28 21.52
C ALA A 97 6.20 -0.62 20.81
N ARG A 98 6.37 -1.87 20.36
CA ARG A 98 7.53 -2.30 19.57
C ARG A 98 7.65 -1.50 18.28
N ARG A 99 6.54 -1.32 17.55
CA ARG A 99 6.53 -0.57 16.30
C ARG A 99 6.82 0.91 16.53
N LEU A 100 6.22 1.51 17.56
CA LEU A 100 6.49 2.90 17.96
C LEU A 100 7.97 3.10 18.32
N PHE A 101 8.57 2.14 19.02
CA PHE A 101 10.00 2.18 19.35
C PHE A 101 10.88 2.02 18.10
N GLN A 102 10.55 1.11 17.18
CA GLN A 102 11.27 0.95 15.91
C GLN A 102 11.23 2.23 15.08
N THR A 103 10.04 2.80 14.87
CA THR A 103 9.87 4.06 14.14
C THR A 103 10.59 5.21 14.86
N GLY A 104 10.42 5.31 16.18
CA GLY A 104 11.02 6.37 17.00
C GLY A 104 12.55 6.33 17.01
N THR A 105 13.15 5.14 17.09
CA THR A 105 14.61 4.98 17.05
C THR A 105 15.19 5.25 15.67
N ALA A 106 14.53 4.84 14.60
CA ALA A 106 14.97 5.11 13.22
C ALA A 106 15.02 6.61 12.94
N PHE A 107 13.91 7.33 13.18
CA PHE A 107 13.88 8.77 13.01
C PHE A 107 14.72 9.51 14.05
N GLY A 108 14.71 9.08 15.31
CA GLY A 108 15.48 9.70 16.39
C GLY A 108 16.98 9.65 16.13
N LYS A 109 17.50 8.53 15.61
CA LYS A 109 18.90 8.42 15.17
C LYS A 109 19.21 9.42 14.06
N TRP A 110 18.35 9.49 13.04
CA TRP A 110 18.54 10.40 11.91
C TRP A 110 18.50 11.88 12.34
N PHE A 111 17.52 12.27 13.16
CA PHE A 111 17.43 13.63 13.70
C PHE A 111 18.61 13.96 14.61
N GLY A 112 19.07 13.03 15.44
CA GLY A 112 20.24 13.22 16.30
C GLY A 112 21.52 13.43 15.49
N LEU A 113 21.73 12.63 14.44
CA LEU A 113 22.84 12.80 13.53
C LEU A 113 22.75 14.14 12.79
N ARG A 114 21.56 14.55 12.33
CA ARG A 114 21.39 15.86 11.69
C ARG A 114 21.66 17.02 12.65
N TYR A 115 21.23 16.89 13.91
CA TYR A 115 21.49 17.89 14.94
C TYR A 115 23.00 18.03 15.20
N LEU A 116 23.74 16.91 15.25
CA LEU A 116 25.20 16.93 15.37
C LEU A 116 25.86 17.60 14.16
N ASP A 117 25.46 17.27 12.93
CA ASP A 117 26.03 17.90 11.72
C ASP A 117 25.83 19.41 11.73
N ALA A 118 24.63 19.88 12.13
CA ALA A 118 24.34 21.30 12.28
C ALA A 118 25.20 21.95 13.39
N ARG A 119 25.50 21.21 14.45
CA ARG A 119 26.34 21.71 15.55
C ARG A 119 27.82 21.81 15.19
N PHE A 120 28.27 21.01 14.21
CA PHE A 120 29.64 20.97 13.69
C PHE A 120 29.82 21.70 12.36
N ASP A 121 28.82 22.47 11.89
CA ASP A 121 28.85 23.23 10.63
C ASP A 121 29.14 22.38 9.37
N ARG A 122 28.73 21.10 9.40
CA ARG A 122 28.84 20.14 8.28
C ARG A 122 27.49 19.88 7.61
N SER A 123 26.52 20.77 7.81
CA SER A 123 25.14 20.56 7.41
C SER A 123 24.95 20.43 5.90
N ASP A 124 25.80 21.12 5.14
CA ASP A 124 25.71 21.26 3.69
C ASP A 124 26.45 20.11 3.02
N ASP A 125 27.65 19.77 3.51
CA ASP A 125 28.45 18.61 3.05
C ASP A 125 27.69 17.28 3.25
N MET A 126 26.99 17.14 4.38
CA MET A 126 26.28 15.91 4.73
C MET A 126 24.86 15.85 4.18
N PHE A 127 24.39 16.91 3.50
CA PHE A 127 22.98 17.01 3.09
C PHE A 127 22.54 15.86 2.20
N GLN A 128 23.35 15.51 1.20
CA GLN A 128 23.11 14.38 0.29
C GLN A 128 23.15 13.04 1.03
N VAL A 129 24.10 12.88 1.98
CA VAL A 129 24.20 11.66 2.80
C VAL A 129 22.95 11.47 3.65
N ARG A 130 22.45 12.55 4.27
CA ARG A 130 21.22 12.50 5.09
C ARG A 130 19.98 12.25 4.27
N ALA A 131 19.91 12.75 3.03
CA ALA A 131 18.84 12.43 2.10
C ALA A 131 18.82 10.93 1.75
N ALA A 132 19.99 10.35 1.44
CA ALA A 132 20.11 8.92 1.16
C ALA A 132 19.80 8.05 2.39
N GLU A 133 20.20 8.47 3.60
CA GLU A 133 19.83 7.80 4.85
C GLU A 133 18.33 7.85 5.11
N LEU A 134 17.67 9.00 4.86
CA LEU A 134 16.23 9.12 5.01
C LEU A 134 15.50 8.16 4.07
N ARG A 135 15.92 8.09 2.79
CA ARG A 135 15.37 7.11 1.83
C ARG A 135 15.48 5.68 2.37
N LYS A 136 16.66 5.29 2.88
CA LYS A 136 16.87 3.94 3.45
C LYS A 136 15.94 3.67 4.63
N ILE A 137 15.80 4.64 5.55
CA ILE A 137 14.87 4.54 6.67
C ILE A 137 13.43 4.34 6.18
N LEU A 138 12.99 5.09 5.17
CA LEU A 138 11.63 4.96 4.62
C LEU A 138 11.40 3.57 4.00
N VAL A 139 12.39 3.02 3.30
CA VAL A 139 12.34 1.65 2.75
C VAL A 139 12.30 0.61 3.88
N GLU A 140 13.13 0.78 4.91
CA GLU A 140 13.19 -0.12 6.07
C GLU A 140 11.91 -0.06 6.91
N LEU A 141 11.27 1.10 7.03
CA LEU A 141 9.97 1.21 7.71
C LEU A 141 8.83 0.64 6.85
N GLY A 142 8.99 0.66 5.52
CA GLY A 142 8.18 -0.05 4.51
C GLY A 142 6.95 0.70 3.97
N PRO A 143 5.89 0.03 3.44
CA PRO A 143 5.01 0.62 2.43
C PRO A 143 4.25 1.88 2.83
N ALA A 144 3.81 1.99 4.08
CA ALA A 144 3.15 3.22 4.54
C ALA A 144 4.07 4.43 4.37
N TYR A 145 5.32 4.32 4.81
CA TYR A 145 6.32 5.39 4.75
C TYR A 145 6.81 5.66 3.32
N ILE A 146 6.96 4.62 2.50
CA ILE A 146 7.25 4.78 1.07
C ILE A 146 6.14 5.58 0.39
N LYS A 147 4.87 5.25 0.67
CA LYS A 147 3.73 5.98 0.10
C LYS A 147 3.61 7.41 0.60
N ILE A 148 3.95 7.68 1.87
CA ILE A 148 4.06 9.06 2.38
C ILE A 148 5.12 9.81 1.59
N ALA A 149 6.30 9.21 1.42
CA ALA A 149 7.39 9.83 0.71
C ALA A 149 7.04 10.12 -0.76
N GLN A 150 6.35 9.21 -1.45
CA GLN A 150 5.84 9.41 -2.80
C GLN A 150 4.79 10.53 -2.88
N ALA A 151 3.89 10.61 -1.89
CA ALA A 151 2.92 11.69 -1.81
C ALA A 151 3.60 13.05 -1.59
N ILE A 152 4.59 13.14 -0.69
CA ILE A 152 5.30 14.40 -0.46
C ILE A 152 6.22 14.74 -1.64
N SER A 153 6.87 13.76 -2.29
CA SER A 153 7.75 14.02 -3.44
C SER A 153 7.00 14.57 -4.66
N SER A 154 5.68 14.31 -4.76
CA SER A 154 4.82 14.95 -5.78
C SER A 154 4.68 16.47 -5.59
N ARG A 155 5.03 16.97 -4.40
CA ARG A 155 4.97 18.37 -4.00
C ARG A 155 6.38 18.91 -3.78
N SER A 156 7.05 19.24 -4.88
CA SER A 156 8.44 19.73 -4.88
C SER A 156 8.63 21.06 -4.13
N ASP A 157 7.54 21.76 -3.80
CA ASP A 157 7.53 22.96 -2.97
C ASP A 157 7.84 22.68 -1.49
N LEU A 158 7.67 21.44 -1.03
CA LEU A 158 7.77 21.07 0.38
C LEU A 158 9.13 20.49 0.80
N ILE A 159 9.93 20.05 -0.17
CA ILE A 159 11.16 19.29 0.09
C ILE A 159 12.32 19.87 -0.74
N PRO A 160 13.53 20.00 -0.16
CA PRO A 160 14.71 20.45 -0.92
C PRO A 160 15.11 19.50 -2.06
N PRO A 161 15.76 20.00 -3.13
CA PRO A 161 16.07 19.22 -4.34
C PRO A 161 16.81 17.89 -4.08
N SER A 162 17.84 17.87 -3.23
CA SER A 162 18.59 16.63 -2.93
C SER A 162 17.74 15.52 -2.30
N TYR A 163 16.75 15.91 -1.48
CA TYR A 163 15.81 14.95 -0.93
C TYR A 163 14.82 14.48 -1.99
N LEU A 164 14.36 15.37 -2.88
CA LEU A 164 13.50 14.97 -4.00
C LEU A 164 14.20 13.95 -4.91
N ASP A 165 15.48 14.17 -5.24
CA ASP A 165 16.29 13.26 -6.05
C ASP A 165 16.35 11.87 -5.40
N GLU A 166 16.65 11.79 -4.10
CA GLU A 166 16.66 10.51 -3.37
C GLU A 166 15.26 9.88 -3.26
N LEU A 167 14.21 10.67 -3.00
CA LEU A 167 12.84 10.15 -2.93
C LEU A 167 12.33 9.66 -4.29
N SER A 168 12.82 10.23 -5.40
CA SER A 168 12.48 9.75 -6.75
C SER A 168 12.94 8.30 -6.97
N LEU A 169 14.03 7.88 -6.32
CA LEU A 169 14.54 6.51 -6.35
C LEU A 169 13.64 5.52 -5.59
N LEU A 170 12.66 5.97 -4.80
CA LEU A 170 11.68 5.08 -4.16
C LEU A 170 10.66 4.51 -5.15
N GLN A 171 10.67 4.97 -6.41
CA GLN A 171 9.82 4.44 -7.48
C GLN A 171 10.38 3.15 -8.10
N ASP A 172 11.58 2.72 -7.70
CA ASP A 172 12.25 1.55 -8.25
C ASP A 172 11.63 0.21 -7.79
N ARG A 173 11.77 -0.80 -8.64
CA ARG A 173 11.24 -2.16 -8.44
C ARG A 173 11.83 -2.77 -7.16
N ILE A 174 10.95 -3.21 -6.26
CA ILE A 174 11.35 -3.94 -5.05
C ILE A 174 11.39 -5.44 -5.36
N SER A 175 12.20 -6.19 -4.64
CA SER A 175 12.22 -7.65 -4.74
C SER A 175 10.79 -8.25 -4.62
N PRO A 176 10.40 -9.13 -5.55
CA PRO A 176 9.13 -9.84 -5.44
C PRO A 176 9.15 -10.80 -4.24
N PHE A 177 7.98 -11.09 -3.70
CA PHE A 177 7.81 -12.18 -2.74
C PHE A 177 7.47 -13.48 -3.50
N SER A 178 7.53 -14.62 -2.80
CA SER A 178 7.33 -15.95 -3.39
C SER A 178 6.08 -16.02 -4.26
N THR A 179 6.24 -16.47 -5.51
CA THR A 179 5.12 -16.70 -6.43
C THR A 179 4.16 -17.75 -5.88
N GLU A 180 4.63 -18.76 -5.17
CA GLU A 180 3.77 -19.77 -4.54
C GLU A 180 2.83 -19.13 -3.52
N VAL A 181 3.34 -18.22 -2.69
CA VAL A 181 2.53 -17.47 -1.74
C VAL A 181 1.53 -16.57 -2.48
N ALA A 182 1.94 -15.92 -3.56
CA ALA A 182 1.04 -15.10 -4.38
C ALA A 182 -0.11 -15.92 -4.99
N PHE A 183 0.21 -17.07 -5.57
CA PHE A 183 -0.75 -17.95 -6.21
C PHE A 183 -1.73 -18.54 -5.20
N ASN A 184 -1.25 -18.98 -4.04
CA ASN A 184 -2.11 -19.43 -2.94
C ASN A 184 -3.08 -18.33 -2.48
N MET A 185 -2.62 -17.07 -2.37
CA MET A 185 -3.50 -15.96 -2.01
C MET A 185 -4.59 -15.71 -3.06
N ILE A 186 -4.26 -15.79 -4.36
CA ILE A 186 -5.25 -15.66 -5.44
C ILE A 186 -6.32 -16.76 -5.33
N GLU A 187 -5.91 -18.02 -5.14
CA GLU A 187 -6.84 -19.14 -5.03
C GLU A 187 -7.73 -19.04 -3.79
N GLN A 188 -7.17 -18.58 -2.66
CA GLN A 188 -7.91 -18.37 -1.42
C GLN A 188 -8.96 -17.26 -1.56
N GLU A 189 -8.62 -16.15 -2.21
CA GLU A 189 -9.53 -15.02 -2.40
C GLU A 189 -10.65 -15.34 -3.40
N LEU A 190 -10.32 -16.06 -4.48
CA LEU A 190 -11.29 -16.40 -5.53
C LEU A 190 -12.05 -17.71 -5.26
N GLY A 191 -11.57 -18.53 -4.31
CA GLY A 191 -12.18 -19.81 -3.94
C GLY A 191 -12.11 -20.89 -5.03
N LEU A 192 -11.22 -20.72 -6.01
CA LEU A 192 -11.08 -21.61 -7.17
C LEU A 192 -9.59 -21.81 -7.50
N PRO A 193 -9.20 -22.99 -8.02
CA PRO A 193 -7.85 -23.21 -8.53
C PRO A 193 -7.51 -22.25 -9.67
N LEU A 194 -6.25 -21.81 -9.75
CA LEU A 194 -5.77 -20.91 -10.82
C LEU A 194 -6.03 -21.50 -12.21
N ALA A 195 -5.89 -22.82 -12.35
CA ALA A 195 -6.11 -23.55 -13.59
C ALA A 195 -7.55 -23.40 -14.12
N ASP A 196 -8.54 -23.22 -13.25
CA ASP A 196 -9.95 -23.07 -13.64
C ASP A 196 -10.28 -21.62 -14.07
N ILE A 197 -9.54 -20.65 -13.54
CA ILE A 197 -9.74 -19.22 -13.79
C ILE A 197 -8.96 -18.77 -15.02
N PHE A 198 -7.69 -19.16 -15.11
CA PHE A 198 -6.74 -18.71 -16.12
C PHE A 198 -6.36 -19.84 -17.07
N SER A 199 -6.29 -19.53 -18.37
CA SER A 199 -5.68 -20.43 -19.35
C SER A 199 -4.16 -20.34 -19.35
N GLU A 200 -3.63 -19.19 -18.94
CA GLU A 200 -2.19 -18.90 -18.85
C GLU A 200 -1.97 -17.87 -17.74
N ILE A 201 -0.93 -18.05 -16.92
CA ILE A 201 -0.45 -17.05 -15.97
C ILE A 201 1.07 -17.07 -15.98
N SER A 202 1.70 -15.90 -15.98
CA SER A 202 3.16 -15.77 -15.97
C SER A 202 3.74 -16.42 -14.72
N PRO A 203 4.81 -17.25 -14.82
CA PRO A 203 5.45 -17.86 -13.65
C PRO A 203 6.18 -16.82 -12.78
N GLU A 204 6.59 -15.70 -13.37
CA GLU A 204 7.25 -14.60 -12.67
C GLU A 204 6.40 -13.32 -12.75
N PRO A 205 6.43 -12.46 -11.72
CA PRO A 205 5.72 -11.19 -11.74
C PRO A 205 6.32 -10.26 -12.78
N VAL A 206 5.46 -9.62 -13.57
CA VAL A 206 5.85 -8.61 -14.58
C VAL A 206 6.33 -7.32 -13.90
N ALA A 207 5.78 -7.03 -12.73
CA ALA A 207 6.21 -5.90 -11.90
C ALA A 207 6.04 -6.23 -10.41
N ALA A 208 6.93 -5.70 -9.58
CA ALA A 208 6.86 -5.78 -8.12
C ALA A 208 7.08 -4.40 -7.51
N ALA A 209 6.26 -4.08 -6.52
CA ALA A 209 6.21 -2.80 -5.83
C ALA A 209 6.10 -3.01 -4.31
N SER A 210 6.09 -1.92 -3.56
CA SER A 210 6.05 -1.95 -2.08
C SER A 210 4.78 -2.62 -1.55
N LEU A 211 3.64 -2.42 -2.21
CA LEU A 211 2.36 -2.99 -1.82
C LEU A 211 2.09 -4.42 -2.29
N GLY A 212 2.80 -4.89 -3.31
CA GLY A 212 2.41 -6.12 -3.98
C GLY A 212 3.11 -6.30 -5.32
N GLN A 213 2.67 -7.31 -6.07
CA GLN A 213 3.23 -7.65 -7.37
C GLN A 213 2.13 -7.93 -8.39
N VAL A 214 2.49 -7.84 -9.68
CA VAL A 214 1.56 -7.92 -10.79
C VAL A 214 1.97 -9.04 -11.72
N TYR A 215 1.04 -9.93 -12.02
CA TYR A 215 1.18 -11.00 -12.99
C TYR A 215 0.39 -10.68 -14.25
N GLN A 216 0.91 -11.09 -15.40
CA GLN A 216 0.11 -11.17 -16.61
C GLN A 216 -0.57 -12.53 -16.66
N ALA A 217 -1.87 -12.53 -16.94
CA ALA A 217 -2.65 -13.75 -17.08
C ALA A 217 -3.65 -13.64 -18.24
N ARG A 218 -4.16 -14.78 -18.68
CA ARG A 218 -5.21 -14.89 -19.69
C ARG A 218 -6.41 -15.61 -19.09
N LEU A 219 -7.58 -14.98 -19.13
CA LEU A 219 -8.81 -15.58 -18.61
C LEU A 219 -9.24 -16.76 -19.47
N ARG A 220 -9.55 -17.90 -18.84
CA ARG A 220 -9.95 -19.12 -19.55
C ARG A 220 -11.28 -18.95 -20.28
N ARG A 221 -12.25 -18.28 -19.65
CA ARG A 221 -13.62 -18.15 -20.19
C ARG A 221 -13.71 -17.16 -21.36
N THR A 222 -12.95 -16.08 -21.34
CA THR A 222 -13.06 -14.99 -22.33
C THR A 222 -11.85 -14.87 -23.26
N GLY A 223 -10.72 -15.49 -22.91
CA GLY A 223 -9.45 -15.35 -23.65
C GLY A 223 -8.74 -14.00 -23.44
N GLN A 224 -9.33 -13.10 -22.65
CA GLN A 224 -8.81 -11.74 -22.43
C GLN A 224 -7.52 -11.77 -21.60
N VAL A 225 -6.53 -10.97 -22.00
CA VAL A 225 -5.31 -10.74 -21.24
C VAL A 225 -5.60 -9.72 -20.12
N VAL A 226 -5.25 -10.08 -18.89
CA VAL A 226 -5.49 -9.29 -17.68
C VAL A 226 -4.22 -9.16 -16.85
N ALA A 227 -4.13 -8.07 -16.10
CA ALA A 227 -3.10 -7.87 -15.08
C ALA A 227 -3.68 -8.26 -13.71
N VAL A 228 -3.12 -9.30 -13.10
CA VAL A 228 -3.52 -9.80 -11.78
C VAL A 228 -2.60 -9.16 -10.74
N LYS A 229 -3.14 -8.22 -9.96
CA LYS A 229 -2.40 -7.58 -8.87
C LYS A 229 -2.60 -8.39 -7.60
N VAL A 230 -1.50 -8.78 -6.97
CA VAL A 230 -1.50 -9.54 -5.71
C VAL A 230 -0.87 -8.68 -4.64
N GLN A 231 -1.61 -8.43 -3.55
CA GLN A 231 -1.09 -7.68 -2.42
C GLN A 231 -0.02 -8.48 -1.68
N ARG A 232 0.99 -7.78 -1.15
CA ARG A 232 2.05 -8.38 -0.34
C ARG A 232 1.44 -8.92 0.95
N PRO A 233 1.78 -10.14 1.40
CA PRO A 233 1.20 -10.72 2.60
C PRO A 233 1.46 -9.83 3.82
N GLY A 234 0.44 -9.62 4.65
CA GLY A 234 0.52 -8.80 5.86
C GLY A 234 0.61 -7.28 5.63
N VAL A 235 0.62 -6.80 4.38
CA VAL A 235 0.81 -5.37 4.08
C VAL A 235 -0.31 -4.49 4.64
N GLN A 236 -1.54 -4.97 4.59
CA GLN A 236 -2.71 -4.26 5.09
C GLN A 236 -2.63 -4.07 6.61
N ALA A 237 -2.25 -5.14 7.32
CA ALA A 237 -2.01 -5.14 8.75
C ALA A 237 -0.98 -4.06 9.12
N ALA A 238 0.17 -4.09 8.43
CA ALA A 238 1.26 -3.16 8.62
C ALA A 238 0.83 -1.70 8.40
N ILE A 239 0.17 -1.41 7.28
CA ILE A 239 -0.30 -0.07 6.94
C ILE A 239 -1.30 0.43 7.99
N SER A 240 -2.24 -0.41 8.43
CA SER A 240 -3.21 -0.05 9.48
C SER A 240 -2.52 0.32 10.80
N LEU A 241 -1.49 -0.43 11.21
CA LEU A 241 -0.71 -0.14 12.41
C LEU A 241 0.06 1.19 12.28
N ASP A 242 0.72 1.37 11.13
CA ASP A 242 1.51 2.59 10.88
C ASP A 242 0.59 3.83 10.83
N ILE A 243 -0.61 3.74 10.25
CA ILE A 243 -1.60 4.83 10.27
C ILE A 243 -2.04 5.16 11.69
N LEU A 244 -2.29 4.15 12.53
CA LEU A 244 -2.64 4.36 13.93
C LEU A 244 -1.55 5.17 14.65
N ILE A 245 -0.28 4.80 14.43
CA ILE A 245 0.88 5.49 15.02
C ILE A 245 1.00 6.91 14.45
N LEU A 246 0.90 7.09 13.13
CA LEU A 246 0.98 8.40 12.49
C LEU A 246 -0.11 9.35 12.97
N ARG A 247 -1.34 8.86 13.12
CA ARG A 247 -2.47 9.65 13.62
C ARG A 247 -2.29 10.03 15.10
N PHE A 248 -1.73 9.12 15.91
CA PHE A 248 -1.33 9.43 17.29
C PHE A 248 -0.28 10.55 17.34
N MET A 249 0.78 10.43 16.52
CA MET A 249 1.85 11.43 16.43
C MET A 249 1.35 12.78 15.90
N ALA A 250 0.45 12.78 14.91
CA ALA A 250 -0.20 13.99 14.40
C ALA A 250 -0.99 14.74 15.50
N GLY A 251 -1.69 13.99 16.37
CA GLY A 251 -2.38 14.56 17.52
C GLY A 251 -1.44 15.20 18.55
N LEU A 252 -0.30 14.54 18.81
CA LEU A 252 0.73 15.07 19.69
C LEU A 252 1.38 16.33 19.11
N ALA A 253 1.74 16.30 17.83
CA ALA A 253 2.33 17.43 17.12
C ALA A 253 1.39 18.65 17.10
N ARG A 254 0.09 18.44 16.89
CA ARG A 254 -0.91 19.51 16.99
C ARG A 254 -0.94 20.14 18.39
N ARG A 255 -0.90 19.32 19.44
CA ARG A 255 -0.94 19.78 20.84
C ARG A 255 0.33 20.54 21.22
N VAL A 256 1.50 20.08 20.79
CA VAL A 256 2.79 20.70 21.11
C VAL A 256 3.05 21.95 20.26
N GLY A 257 2.81 21.87 18.95
CA GLY A 257 3.10 22.94 17.99
C GLY A 257 2.04 24.03 17.88
N LYS A 258 0.91 23.93 18.61
CA LYS A 258 -0.24 24.86 18.54
C LYS A 258 -0.70 25.14 17.10
N LEU A 259 -0.65 24.12 16.24
CA LEU A 259 -1.05 24.25 14.84
C LEU A 259 -2.58 24.33 14.75
N ASN A 260 -3.09 25.27 13.95
CA ASN A 260 -4.53 25.39 13.68
C ASN A 260 -5.02 24.33 12.69
N THR A 261 -4.12 23.69 11.95
CA THR A 261 -4.43 22.63 10.99
C THR A 261 -4.71 21.32 11.70
N ASP A 262 -5.79 20.64 11.31
CA ASP A 262 -6.09 19.29 11.77
C ASP A 262 -5.19 18.26 11.09
N LEU A 263 -4.00 18.04 11.66
CA LEU A 263 -3.06 17.04 11.16
C LEU A 263 -3.62 15.61 11.20
N GLN A 264 -4.57 15.32 12.10
CA GLN A 264 -5.19 13.99 12.15
C GLN A 264 -6.10 13.80 10.95
N ALA A 265 -6.88 14.82 10.57
CA ALA A 265 -7.69 14.79 9.36
C ALA A 265 -6.85 14.61 8.09
N VAL A 266 -5.67 15.24 8.02
CA VAL A 266 -4.74 15.04 6.88
C VAL A 266 -4.27 13.58 6.80
N VAL A 267 -3.92 12.97 7.94
CA VAL A 267 -3.55 11.55 7.99
C VAL A 267 -4.74 10.67 7.60
N ASP A 268 -5.95 10.99 8.06
CA ASP A 268 -7.16 10.24 7.77
C ASP A 268 -7.53 10.28 6.28
N GLU A 269 -7.40 11.45 5.63
CA GLU A 269 -7.64 11.60 4.19
C GLU A 269 -6.61 10.80 3.37
N TRP A 270 -5.33 10.96 3.71
CA TRP A 270 -4.25 10.21 3.05
C TRP A 270 -4.42 8.69 3.23
N ALA A 271 -4.72 8.24 4.45
CA ALA A 271 -5.01 6.85 4.74
C ALA A 271 -6.19 6.33 3.92
N SER A 272 -7.28 7.10 3.82
CA SER A 272 -8.44 6.69 3.00
C SER A 272 -8.08 6.51 1.53
N SER A 273 -7.21 7.36 0.97
CA SER A 273 -6.70 7.22 -0.39
C SER A 273 -5.87 5.94 -0.55
N LEU A 274 -5.10 5.56 0.47
CA LEU A 274 -4.29 4.33 0.42
C LEU A 274 -5.10 3.04 0.33
N PHE A 275 -6.22 2.93 1.05
CA PHE A 275 -7.07 1.74 1.05
C PHE A 275 -7.95 1.64 -0.20
N ARG A 276 -8.11 2.74 -0.95
CA ARG A 276 -8.87 2.76 -2.21
C ARG A 276 -8.02 2.42 -3.44
N ALA A 277 -6.69 2.47 -3.31
CA ALA A 277 -5.73 2.39 -4.42
C ALA A 277 -5.18 0.97 -4.63
#